data_AF-A0A941NR71-F1
#
_entry.id   AF-A0A941NR71-F1
#
_cell.length_a   1.000
_cell.length_b   1.000
_cell.length_c   1.000
_cell.angle_alpha   90.00
_cell.angle_beta   90.00
_cell.angle_gamma   90.00
#
_symmetry.space_group_name_H-M   'P 1'
#
loop_
_entity.id
_entity.type
_entity.pdbx_description
1 polymer ?
#
loop_
_entity_poly.entity_id
_entity_poly.type
_entity_poly.pdbx_seq_one_letter_code
_entity_poly.pdbx_strand_id
1 'polypeptide(L)'
;MSDWFKKISSLISSPQDSVSTTTPLDNGCSALFSKLEKLPDTGFESQTPTRRDPTFYAREQKHHKSPALPKATKEETAMSNTTQDDDNIKALKKLRSLPRGTQVDSRIAAIRELLGEHEIFKTLMMLRWPQGVVCPRCHSSNVVRRDPPADAVDQRHFYVCLNCKGEGNPSDFDDFTGLPIGEMHALRQWILCWYLIGFCSVAQIAKVLGISIQEVMQIAQLGNEITMLPEDQHALQAKQELKERKLQEDKKQRLKIDEQEDYTRSASKAPLKPGYKSKK
;
A
#
# COMPACT_ATOMS: atom_id res chain seq x y z
N MET A 1 10.10 10.45 -0.06
CA MET A 1 9.51 9.14 0.29
C MET A 1 7.99 9.09 0.07
N SER A 2 7.31 10.24 0.09
CA SER A 2 5.86 10.40 -0.10
C SER A 2 5.38 10.26 -1.57
N ASP A 3 6.24 10.43 -2.58
CA ASP A 3 5.83 10.37 -4.00
C ASP A 3 5.47 8.98 -4.50
N TRP A 4 6.08 7.93 -3.93
CA TRP A 4 5.82 6.55 -4.35
C TRP A 4 4.44 6.03 -3.89
N PHE A 5 3.85 6.65 -2.86
CA PHE A 5 2.53 6.33 -2.29
C PHE A 5 1.44 7.23 -2.85
N LYS A 6 1.73 8.53 -3.03
CA LYS A 6 0.86 9.46 -3.76
C LYS A 6 0.47 8.94 -5.15
N LYS A 7 1.37 8.19 -5.80
CA LYS A 7 1.07 7.50 -7.08
C LYS A 7 0.12 6.31 -6.96
N ILE A 8 0.12 5.54 -5.86
CA ILE A 8 -0.84 4.43 -5.66
C ILE A 8 -2.27 4.98 -5.65
N SER A 9 -2.49 6.06 -4.90
CA SER A 9 -3.79 6.76 -4.84
C SER A 9 -4.23 7.33 -6.20
N SER A 10 -3.32 7.93 -6.97
CA SER A 10 -3.67 8.53 -8.29
C SER A 10 -4.11 7.53 -9.37
N LEU A 11 -3.71 6.25 -9.24
CA LEU A 11 -3.90 5.24 -10.28
C LEU A 11 -5.19 4.44 -10.15
N ILE A 12 -5.74 4.39 -8.94
CA ILE A 12 -7.07 3.79 -8.70
C ILE A 12 -8.16 4.77 -9.18
N SER A 13 -7.87 6.08 -9.23
CA SER A 13 -8.82 7.11 -9.65
C SER A 13 -8.86 7.40 -11.15
N SER A 14 -8.03 6.77 -11.98
CA SER A 14 -7.99 7.03 -13.42
C SER A 14 -7.95 5.73 -14.23
N PRO A 15 -9.11 5.19 -14.66
CA PRO A 15 -9.15 4.11 -15.63
C PRO A 15 -8.84 4.73 -17.00
N GLN A 16 -7.57 4.70 -17.40
CA GLN A 16 -7.16 5.04 -18.76
C GLN A 16 -6.41 3.83 -19.32
N ASP A 17 -7.18 2.94 -19.93
CA ASP A 17 -6.70 2.04 -20.97
C ASP A 17 -6.32 2.89 -22.18
N SER A 18 -5.04 3.05 -22.44
CA SER A 18 -4.57 3.25 -23.81
C SER A 18 -3.14 2.73 -23.95
N VAL A 19 -3.06 1.61 -24.64
CA VAL A 19 -1.86 1.12 -25.31
C VAL A 19 -1.39 2.20 -26.27
N SER A 20 -0.13 2.59 -26.20
CA SER A 20 0.59 3.18 -27.33
C SER A 20 2.06 2.81 -27.28
N THR A 21 2.52 2.48 -28.48
CA THR A 21 3.64 1.61 -28.82
C THR A 21 4.93 2.42 -29.02
N THR A 22 6.05 1.81 -28.63
CA THR A 22 7.45 1.98 -29.10
C THR A 22 8.15 3.35 -29.01
N THR A 23 9.31 3.34 -28.35
CA THR A 23 10.59 3.93 -28.82
C THR A 23 11.76 3.39 -27.96
N PRO A 24 13.02 3.45 -28.45
CA PRO A 24 14.01 2.38 -28.28
C PRO A 24 14.85 2.44 -27.01
N LEU A 25 15.41 1.26 -26.70
CA LEU A 25 16.19 0.90 -25.52
C LEU A 25 17.36 1.85 -25.23
N ASP A 26 17.43 2.27 -23.97
CA ASP A 26 18.65 2.77 -23.33
C ASP A 26 19.41 1.59 -22.69
N ASN A 27 20.71 1.49 -22.96
CA ASN A 27 21.59 0.35 -22.71
C ASN A 27 21.94 0.13 -21.21
N GLY A 28 21.26 0.79 -20.28
CA GLY A 28 21.49 0.66 -18.83
C GLY A 28 20.78 -0.51 -18.14
N CYS A 29 19.83 -1.17 -18.80
CA CYS A 29 19.04 -2.26 -18.21
C CYS A 29 19.67 -3.65 -18.37
N SER A 30 20.54 -3.86 -19.36
CA SER A 30 21.02 -5.19 -19.73
C SER A 30 21.75 -5.91 -18.57
N ALA A 31 22.53 -5.20 -17.77
CA ALA A 31 23.31 -5.80 -16.68
C ALA A 31 22.45 -6.38 -15.53
N LEU A 32 21.25 -5.84 -15.28
CA LEU A 32 20.33 -6.40 -14.28
C LEU A 32 19.62 -7.65 -14.81
N PHE A 33 19.26 -7.66 -16.09
CA PHE A 33 18.57 -8.79 -16.72
C PHE A 33 19.51 -9.96 -17.04
N SER A 34 20.79 -9.70 -17.38
CA SER A 34 21.79 -10.75 -17.57
C SER A 34 22.11 -11.56 -16.30
N LYS A 35 21.74 -11.04 -15.12
CA LYS A 35 21.83 -11.76 -13.84
C LYS A 35 20.57 -12.60 -13.57
N LEU A 36 19.42 -12.23 -14.15
CA LEU A 36 18.13 -12.92 -14.02
C LEU A 36 17.93 -14.06 -15.03
N GLU A 37 18.55 -13.99 -16.21
CA GLU A 37 18.41 -14.99 -17.29
C GLU A 37 19.14 -16.33 -17.00
N LYS A 38 19.68 -16.50 -15.79
CA LYS A 38 20.45 -17.68 -15.36
C LYS A 38 19.71 -18.58 -14.36
N LEU A 39 18.41 -18.40 -14.16
CA LEU A 39 17.65 -19.18 -13.19
C LEU A 39 16.86 -20.31 -13.88
N PRO A 40 16.87 -21.54 -13.34
CA PRO A 40 16.18 -22.67 -13.93
C PRO A 40 14.67 -22.52 -13.79
N ASP A 41 13.94 -22.83 -14.87
CA ASP A 41 12.49 -23.01 -14.89
C ASP A 41 12.11 -24.13 -13.90
N THR A 42 11.69 -23.78 -12.69
CA THR A 42 11.02 -24.75 -11.80
C THR A 42 9.53 -24.62 -11.97
N GLY A 43 8.97 -25.66 -12.58
CA GLY A 43 7.58 -25.83 -12.92
C GLY A 43 6.62 -25.78 -11.74
N PHE A 44 5.42 -25.40 -12.15
CA PHE A 44 4.15 -25.39 -11.45
C PHE A 44 3.80 -26.78 -10.88
N GLU A 45 3.62 -26.91 -9.57
CA GLU A 45 2.97 -28.09 -8.98
C GLU A 45 1.98 -27.65 -7.89
N SER A 46 0.72 -27.56 -8.30
CA SER A 46 -0.44 -27.42 -7.44
C SER A 46 -0.68 -28.71 -6.66
N GLN A 47 -0.48 -28.69 -5.34
CA GLN A 47 -0.88 -29.79 -4.45
C GLN A 47 -2.23 -29.49 -3.82
N THR A 48 -3.22 -30.34 -4.12
CA THR A 48 -4.48 -30.48 -3.40
C THR A 48 -4.30 -31.38 -2.17
N PRO A 49 -5.02 -31.15 -1.06
CA PRO A 49 -4.84 -31.94 0.15
C PRO A 49 -5.70 -33.21 0.10
N THR A 50 -5.07 -34.38 0.11
CA THR A 50 -5.77 -35.65 0.38
C THR A 50 -5.52 -36.11 1.81
N ARG A 51 -6.61 -36.03 2.57
CA ARG A 51 -6.91 -36.66 3.87
C ARG A 51 -6.39 -38.10 3.96
N ARG A 52 -5.60 -38.41 4.99
CA ARG A 52 -5.46 -39.78 5.53
C ARG A 52 -5.47 -39.75 7.05
N ASP A 53 -6.31 -40.61 7.60
CA ASP A 53 -6.52 -40.87 9.02
C ASP A 53 -5.31 -41.55 9.69
N PRO A 54 -5.22 -41.49 11.03
CA PRO A 54 -4.05 -41.91 11.80
C PRO A 54 -4.21 -43.36 12.28
N THR A 55 -3.17 -44.17 12.20
CA THR A 55 -2.99 -45.31 13.12
C THR A 55 -1.58 -45.89 13.05
N PHE A 56 -1.03 -46.17 14.24
CA PHE A 56 0.00 -47.15 14.55
C PHE A 56 1.42 -46.96 13.95
N TYR A 57 2.37 -46.53 14.79
CA TYR A 57 3.29 -47.46 15.48
C TYR A 57 4.00 -46.74 16.64
N ALA A 58 4.05 -47.43 17.77
CA ALA A 58 4.79 -47.02 18.95
C ALA A 58 6.25 -47.48 18.88
N ARG A 59 7.12 -46.67 19.51
CA ARG A 59 8.31 -47.06 20.30
C ARG A 59 9.57 -47.43 19.52
N GLU A 60 10.60 -46.58 19.65
CA GLU A 60 11.82 -46.90 20.40
C GLU A 60 12.70 -45.65 20.61
N GLN A 61 12.90 -45.28 21.88
CA GLN A 61 13.90 -44.32 22.31
C GLN A 61 15.24 -45.06 22.47
N LYS A 62 16.27 -44.66 21.73
CA LYS A 62 17.66 -44.97 22.07
C LYS A 62 18.53 -43.73 21.91
N HIS A 63 19.14 -43.37 23.04
CA HIS A 63 20.20 -42.40 23.18
C HIS A 63 21.33 -42.65 22.16
N HIS A 64 21.63 -41.65 21.33
CA HIS A 64 22.95 -41.52 20.74
C HIS A 64 23.49 -40.09 20.90
N LYS A 65 24.72 -40.09 21.40
CA LYS A 65 25.54 -39.00 21.90
C LYS A 65 26.06 -38.15 20.74
N SER A 66 25.84 -36.84 20.78
CA SER A 66 26.41 -35.87 19.83
C SER A 66 27.94 -35.82 19.90
N PRO A 67 28.65 -35.64 18.77
CA PRO A 67 29.92 -34.93 18.75
C PRO A 67 29.67 -33.45 18.43
N ALA A 68 30.37 -32.59 19.16
CA ALA A 68 30.34 -31.14 19.01
C ALA A 68 30.94 -30.70 17.66
N LEU A 69 30.24 -29.82 16.94
CA LEU A 69 30.73 -29.03 15.81
C LEU A 69 30.79 -27.55 16.26
N PRO A 70 31.72 -26.73 15.72
CA PRO A 70 32.11 -25.48 16.34
C PRO A 70 31.07 -24.37 16.11
N LYS A 71 30.94 -23.50 17.12
CA LYS A 71 30.15 -22.27 17.10
C LYS A 71 30.68 -21.35 16.00
N ALA A 72 30.04 -21.35 14.83
CA ALA A 72 30.12 -20.23 13.91
C ALA A 72 29.38 -19.03 14.52
N THR A 73 30.06 -17.90 14.54
CA THR A 73 29.69 -16.59 15.05
C THR A 73 28.40 -16.09 14.39
N LYS A 74 27.31 -15.96 15.16
CA LYS A 74 26.01 -15.42 14.71
C LYS A 74 26.07 -13.93 14.29
N GLU A 75 27.14 -13.22 14.62
CA GLU A 75 27.26 -11.77 14.38
C GLU A 75 27.66 -11.42 12.94
N GLU A 76 28.49 -12.23 12.27
CA GLU A 76 28.91 -11.94 10.89
C GLU A 76 27.80 -12.20 9.86
N THR A 77 26.95 -13.21 10.09
CA THR A 77 25.81 -13.55 9.22
C THR A 77 24.68 -12.52 9.30
N ALA A 78 24.49 -11.85 10.45
CA ALA A 78 23.46 -10.81 10.59
C ALA A 78 23.81 -9.52 9.82
N MET A 79 25.10 -9.18 9.74
CA MET A 79 25.58 -7.97 9.06
C MET A 79 25.63 -8.13 7.53
N SER A 80 25.89 -9.34 7.02
CA SER A 80 25.80 -9.61 5.57
C SER A 80 24.36 -9.66 5.08
N ASN A 81 23.44 -10.23 5.87
CA ASN A 81 22.05 -10.41 5.46
C ASN A 81 21.29 -9.07 5.43
N THR A 82 21.51 -8.21 6.43
CA THR A 82 20.90 -6.86 6.45
C THR A 82 21.28 -6.01 5.25
N THR A 83 22.55 -6.10 4.80
CA THR A 83 23.03 -5.39 3.61
C THR A 83 22.37 -5.93 2.34
N GLN A 84 22.22 -7.26 2.22
CA GLN A 84 21.53 -7.90 1.10
C GLN A 84 20.03 -7.55 1.06
N ASP A 85 19.37 -7.49 2.22
CA ASP A 85 17.96 -7.11 2.34
C ASP A 85 17.73 -5.64 1.95
N ASP A 86 18.67 -4.75 2.30
CA ASP A 86 18.68 -3.35 1.83
C ASP A 86 18.82 -3.26 0.31
N ASP A 87 19.70 -4.08 -0.28
CA ASP A 87 19.88 -4.17 -1.73
C ASP A 87 18.62 -4.70 -2.43
N ASN A 88 17.92 -5.68 -1.84
CA ASN A 88 16.66 -6.21 -2.36
C ASN A 88 15.57 -5.13 -2.37
N ILE A 89 15.40 -4.39 -1.27
CA ILE A 89 14.46 -3.26 -1.21
C ILE A 89 14.79 -2.20 -2.26
N LYS A 90 16.08 -1.92 -2.49
CA LYS A 90 16.54 -0.97 -3.52
C LYS A 90 16.24 -1.47 -4.92
N ALA A 91 16.44 -2.76 -5.19
CA ALA A 91 16.12 -3.40 -6.46
C ALA A 91 14.61 -3.40 -6.73
N LEU A 92 13.78 -3.73 -5.74
CA LEU A 92 12.32 -3.65 -5.81
C LEU A 92 11.85 -2.24 -6.18
N LYS A 93 12.43 -1.20 -5.56
CA LYS A 93 12.16 0.20 -5.91
C LYS A 93 12.55 0.53 -7.35
N LYS A 94 13.70 0.05 -7.82
CA LYS A 94 14.15 0.24 -9.20
C LYS A 94 13.21 -0.42 -10.20
N LEU A 95 12.82 -1.68 -9.98
CA LEU A 95 11.89 -2.42 -10.83
C LEU A 95 10.54 -1.72 -10.97
N ARG A 96 10.04 -1.08 -9.91
CA ARG A 96 8.80 -0.30 -9.96
C ARG A 96 8.93 1.02 -10.72
N SER A 97 10.11 1.65 -10.67
CA SER A 97 10.36 2.94 -11.34
C SER A 97 10.42 2.85 -12.87
N LEU A 98 10.57 1.64 -13.43
CA LEU A 98 10.59 1.41 -14.87
C LEU A 98 9.23 1.75 -15.52
N PRO A 99 9.22 2.23 -16.79
CA PRO A 99 7.99 2.55 -17.53
C PRO A 99 6.98 1.40 -17.55
N ARG A 100 5.70 1.71 -17.75
CA ARG A 100 4.67 0.68 -17.88
C ARG A 100 4.88 -0.14 -19.14
N GLY A 101 4.43 -1.39 -19.12
CA GLY A 101 4.44 -2.27 -20.29
C GLY A 101 5.80 -2.84 -20.68
N THR A 102 6.91 -2.38 -20.08
CA THR A 102 8.24 -2.98 -20.34
C THR A 102 8.39 -4.29 -19.58
N GLN A 103 8.58 -5.40 -20.29
CA GLN A 103 8.96 -6.73 -19.74
C GLN A 103 8.17 -7.11 -18.47
N VAL A 104 6.84 -7.04 -18.56
CA VAL A 104 5.97 -7.12 -17.38
C VAL A 104 6.12 -8.45 -16.65
N ASP A 105 6.16 -9.57 -17.39
CA ASP A 105 6.26 -10.90 -16.79
C ASP A 105 7.62 -11.13 -16.10
N SER A 106 8.72 -10.70 -16.73
CA SER A 106 10.06 -10.77 -16.13
C SER A 106 10.16 -9.90 -14.87
N ARG A 107 9.53 -8.72 -14.86
CA ARG A 107 9.46 -7.86 -13.66
C ARG A 107 8.66 -8.49 -12.54
N ILE A 108 7.53 -9.12 -12.86
CA ILE A 108 6.71 -9.84 -11.88
C ILE A 108 7.54 -10.97 -11.25
N ALA A 109 8.22 -11.77 -12.06
CA ALA A 109 9.08 -12.85 -11.57
C ALA A 109 10.18 -12.32 -10.64
N ALA A 110 10.89 -11.26 -11.07
CA ALA A 110 11.93 -10.61 -10.27
C ALA A 110 11.42 -10.11 -8.91
N ILE A 111 10.24 -9.49 -8.89
CA ILE A 111 9.63 -9.00 -7.64
C ILE A 111 9.27 -10.17 -6.72
N ARG A 112 8.75 -11.29 -7.25
CA ARG A 112 8.38 -12.45 -6.43
C ARG A 112 9.59 -13.11 -5.76
N GLU A 113 10.74 -13.09 -6.42
CA GLU A 113 12.01 -13.61 -5.92
C GLU A 113 12.63 -12.69 -4.87
N LEU A 114 12.68 -11.39 -5.15
CA LEU A 114 13.24 -10.40 -4.23
C LEU A 114 12.39 -10.16 -2.98
N LEU A 115 11.10 -10.48 -3.03
CA LEU A 115 10.16 -10.22 -1.94
C LEU A 115 10.15 -11.37 -0.93
N GLY A 116 11.22 -11.49 -0.15
CA GLY A 116 11.30 -12.41 0.99
C GLY A 116 10.45 -11.94 2.19
N GLU A 117 10.44 -12.75 3.25
CA GLU A 117 9.72 -12.44 4.49
C GLU A 117 10.22 -11.14 5.13
N HIS A 118 11.53 -10.94 5.16
CA HIS A 118 12.14 -9.73 5.69
C HIS A 118 11.71 -8.49 4.88
N GLU A 119 11.74 -8.56 3.56
CA GLU A 119 11.33 -7.46 2.68
C GLU A 119 9.85 -7.13 2.82
N ILE A 120 9.00 -8.12 3.11
CA ILE A 120 7.58 -7.95 3.39
C ILE A 120 7.40 -7.11 4.65
N PHE A 121 8.00 -7.51 5.77
CA PHE A 121 7.89 -6.75 7.02
C PHE A 121 8.51 -5.37 6.92
N LYS A 122 9.67 -5.26 6.29
CA LYS A 122 10.34 -3.98 6.06
C LYS A 122 9.52 -3.05 5.18
N THR A 123 8.89 -3.58 4.13
CA THR A 123 7.96 -2.81 3.30
C THR A 123 6.76 -2.34 4.13
N LEU A 124 6.17 -3.23 4.92
CA LEU A 124 5.04 -2.91 5.80
C LEU A 124 5.39 -1.82 6.83
N MET A 125 6.57 -1.89 7.45
CA MET A 125 7.05 -0.86 8.37
C MET A 125 7.25 0.48 7.66
N MET A 126 7.88 0.49 6.48
CA MET A 126 8.05 1.72 5.69
C MET A 126 6.71 2.37 5.27
N LEU A 127 5.68 1.55 5.06
CA LEU A 127 4.32 1.98 4.74
C LEU A 127 3.62 2.61 5.93
N ARG A 128 3.57 1.87 7.03
CA ARG A 128 2.74 2.18 8.19
C ARG A 128 3.38 3.22 9.10
N TRP A 129 4.71 3.21 9.19
CA TRP A 129 5.49 3.97 10.15
C TRP A 129 6.70 4.65 9.48
N PRO A 130 6.48 5.53 8.50
CA PRO A 130 7.56 6.16 7.74
C PRO A 130 8.49 7.02 8.61
N GLN A 131 8.00 7.51 9.76
CA GLN A 131 8.73 8.36 10.70
C GLN A 131 9.10 7.63 12.00
N GLY A 132 8.91 6.32 12.06
CA GLY A 132 9.08 5.52 13.27
C GLY A 132 7.77 4.96 13.81
N VAL A 133 7.90 3.94 14.67
CA VAL A 133 6.78 3.15 15.18
C VAL A 133 5.91 4.00 16.11
N VAL A 134 4.61 4.06 15.84
CA VAL A 134 3.62 4.72 16.70
C VAL A 134 2.54 3.74 17.11
N CYS A 135 2.01 3.91 18.33
CA CYS A 135 0.91 3.10 18.82
C CYS A 135 -0.34 3.34 17.97
N PRO A 136 -0.97 2.30 17.38
CA PRO A 136 -2.18 2.47 16.57
C PRO A 136 -3.40 2.96 17.35
N ARG A 137 -3.35 2.94 18.70
CA ARG A 137 -4.47 3.36 19.55
C ARG A 137 -4.37 4.82 19.97
N CYS A 138 -3.26 5.20 20.59
CA CYS A 138 -3.07 6.55 21.13
C CYS A 138 -2.17 7.44 20.25
N HIS A 139 -1.64 6.91 19.15
CA HIS A 139 -0.71 7.59 18.23
C HIS A 139 0.59 8.09 18.88
N SER A 140 0.87 7.65 20.11
CA SER A 140 2.12 7.98 20.81
C SER A 140 3.31 7.25 20.19
N SER A 141 4.43 7.96 20.08
CA SER A 141 5.74 7.40 19.76
C SER A 141 6.44 6.76 20.96
N ASN A 142 5.82 6.80 22.15
CA ASN A 142 6.35 6.20 23.37
C ASN A 142 6.13 4.68 23.37
N VAL A 143 6.86 4.01 22.49
CA VAL A 143 6.75 2.59 22.17
C VAL A 143 8.09 1.90 22.35
N VAL A 144 8.08 0.72 22.96
CA VAL A 144 9.27 -0.14 23.14
C VAL A 144 9.06 -1.44 22.38
N ARG A 145 10.09 -1.91 21.66
CA ARG A 145 10.09 -3.22 21.01
C ARG A 145 10.29 -4.32 22.05
N ARG A 146 9.50 -5.39 21.97
CA ARG A 146 9.60 -6.59 22.79
C ARG A 146 10.23 -7.71 21.98
N ASP A 147 10.89 -8.62 22.67
CA ASP A 147 11.31 -9.89 22.06
C ASP A 147 10.08 -10.68 21.59
N PRO A 148 10.19 -11.38 20.44
CA PRO A 148 9.14 -12.29 19.99
C PRO A 148 8.83 -13.34 21.06
N PRO A 149 7.55 -13.69 21.26
CA PRO A 149 7.19 -14.81 22.12
C PRO A 149 7.73 -16.12 21.51
N ALA A 150 7.94 -17.13 22.36
CA ALA A 150 8.61 -18.38 21.96
C ALA A 150 7.85 -19.19 20.89
N ASP A 151 6.56 -18.93 20.74
CA ASP A 151 5.64 -19.53 19.78
C ASP A 151 5.43 -18.67 18.52
N ALA A 152 6.20 -17.60 18.33
CA ALA A 152 6.14 -16.78 17.12
C ALA A 152 6.48 -17.61 15.87
N VAL A 153 5.53 -17.64 14.93
CA VAL A 153 5.61 -18.45 13.69
C VAL A 153 6.30 -17.67 12.55
N ASP A 154 6.43 -16.35 12.69
CA ASP A 154 6.94 -15.42 11.69
C ASP A 154 7.91 -14.39 12.31
N GLN A 155 8.55 -13.60 11.44
CA GLN A 155 9.49 -12.53 11.83
C GLN A 155 8.80 -11.22 12.26
N ARG A 156 7.55 -11.29 12.73
CA ARG A 156 6.80 -10.10 13.12
C ARG A 156 7.41 -9.42 14.33
N HIS A 157 7.30 -8.09 14.36
CA HIS A 157 7.72 -7.30 15.48
C HIS A 157 6.59 -7.11 16.49
N PHE A 158 6.97 -7.14 17.76
CA PHE A 158 6.07 -6.92 18.88
C PHE A 158 6.48 -5.65 19.62
N TYR A 159 5.49 -4.90 20.05
CA TYR A 159 5.64 -3.57 20.62
C TYR A 159 4.75 -3.39 21.85
N VAL A 160 5.18 -2.49 22.73
CA VAL A 160 4.44 -2.09 23.92
C VAL A 160 4.37 -0.58 23.95
N CYS A 161 3.16 -0.03 23.99
CA CYS A 161 2.94 1.40 24.22
C CYS A 161 2.97 1.72 25.72
N LEU A 162 3.93 2.54 26.14
CA LEU A 162 4.08 2.92 27.54
C LEU A 162 2.96 3.87 28.03
N ASN A 163 2.40 4.69 27.14
CA ASN A 163 1.27 5.56 27.49
C ASN A 163 -0.01 4.74 27.76
N CYS A 164 -0.37 3.84 26.84
CA CYS A 164 -1.54 2.96 27.05
C CYS A 164 -1.37 2.06 28.27
N LYS A 165 -0.13 1.62 28.56
CA LYS A 165 0.18 0.83 29.75
C LYS A 165 -0.11 1.62 31.04
N GLY A 166 0.20 2.91 31.07
CA GLY A 166 -0.08 3.78 32.22
C GLY A 166 -1.58 4.07 32.41
N GLU A 167 -2.35 4.09 31.32
CA GLU A 167 -3.80 4.33 31.34
C GLU A 167 -4.64 3.08 31.66
N GLY A 168 -4.01 1.91 31.85
CA GLY A 168 -4.72 0.64 32.05
C GLY A 168 -5.34 0.06 30.76
N ASN A 169 -5.01 0.63 29.61
CA ASN A 169 -5.44 0.15 28.30
C ASN A 169 -4.52 -0.99 27.81
N PRO A 170 -5.01 -1.94 26.97
CA PRO A 170 -4.14 -2.91 26.33
C PRO A 170 -2.99 -2.20 25.59
N SER A 171 -1.75 -2.47 25.99
CA SER A 171 -0.57 -1.74 25.51
C SER A 171 0.24 -2.48 24.46
N ASP A 172 0.00 -3.79 24.35
CA ASP A 172 0.71 -4.67 23.43
C ASP A 172 0.08 -4.58 22.03
N PHE A 173 0.95 -4.50 21.02
CA PHE A 173 0.56 -4.56 19.61
C PHE A 173 1.72 -5.11 18.78
N ASP A 174 1.42 -5.58 17.58
CA ASP A 174 2.38 -6.12 16.61
C ASP A 174 2.29 -5.38 15.27
N ASP A 175 3.10 -5.79 14.30
CA ASP A 175 3.07 -5.25 12.93
C ASP A 175 1.69 -5.40 12.25
N PHE A 176 0.86 -6.38 12.64
CA PHE A 176 -0.45 -6.64 12.03
C PHE A 176 -1.60 -5.95 12.76
N THR A 177 -1.36 -5.39 13.94
CA THR A 177 -2.43 -4.87 14.79
C THR A 177 -3.17 -3.75 14.07
N GLY A 178 -4.48 -3.91 13.87
CA GLY A 178 -5.29 -2.93 13.12
C GLY A 178 -5.19 -3.06 11.60
N LEU A 179 -4.48 -4.07 11.08
CA LEU A 179 -4.65 -4.52 9.70
C LEU A 179 -5.73 -5.61 9.66
N PRO A 180 -6.54 -5.69 8.60
CA PRO A 180 -7.48 -6.80 8.43
C PRO A 180 -6.78 -8.11 8.03
N ILE A 181 -5.44 -8.12 8.02
CA ILE A 181 -4.61 -9.25 7.63
C ILE A 181 -4.16 -9.95 8.92
N GLY A 182 -4.60 -11.18 9.12
CA GLY A 182 -4.19 -12.02 10.25
C GLY A 182 -3.04 -12.98 9.94
N GLU A 183 -2.71 -13.17 8.66
CA GLU A 183 -1.82 -14.24 8.19
C GLU A 183 -0.71 -13.74 7.25
N MET A 184 0.47 -14.33 7.36
CA MET A 184 1.64 -13.99 6.53
C MET A 184 1.41 -14.19 5.03
N HIS A 185 0.67 -15.25 4.65
CA HIS A 185 0.37 -15.52 3.25
C HIS A 185 -0.46 -14.38 2.62
N ALA A 186 -1.48 -13.91 3.34
CA ALA A 186 -2.29 -12.78 2.92
C ALA A 186 -1.46 -11.49 2.86
N LEU A 187 -0.56 -11.26 3.83
CA LEU A 187 0.33 -10.10 3.79
C LEU A 187 1.26 -10.14 2.56
N ARG A 188 1.82 -11.31 2.23
CA ARG A 188 2.66 -11.46 1.03
C ARG A 188 1.91 -11.09 -0.24
N GLN A 189 0.67 -11.57 -0.40
CA GLN A 189 -0.17 -11.21 -1.54
C GLN A 189 -0.44 -9.71 -1.61
N TRP A 190 -0.67 -9.06 -0.46
CA TRP A 190 -0.89 -7.63 -0.38
C TRP A 190 0.33 -6.81 -0.76
N ILE A 191 1.50 -7.11 -0.17
CA ILE A 191 2.74 -6.40 -0.51
C ILE A 191 3.08 -6.60 -2.00
N LEU A 192 2.93 -7.83 -2.51
CA LEU A 192 3.14 -8.11 -3.92
C LEU A 192 2.17 -7.30 -4.79
N CYS A 193 0.87 -7.27 -4.46
CA CYS A 193 -0.12 -6.43 -5.12
C CYS A 193 0.34 -4.96 -5.17
N TRP A 194 0.77 -4.38 -4.06
CA TRP A 194 1.26 -2.99 -4.01
C TRP A 194 2.48 -2.74 -4.89
N TYR A 195 3.40 -3.69 -5.00
CA TYR A 195 4.53 -3.57 -5.94
C TYR A 195 4.07 -3.62 -7.39
N LEU A 196 3.08 -4.45 -7.74
CA LEU A 196 2.55 -4.56 -9.10
C LEU A 196 1.67 -3.37 -9.50
N ILE A 197 1.04 -2.70 -8.53
CA ILE A 197 0.23 -1.51 -8.77
C ILE A 197 1.11 -0.41 -9.38
N GLY A 198 0.74 -0.02 -10.60
CA GLY A 198 1.35 1.07 -11.34
C GLY A 198 2.22 0.67 -12.51
N PHE A 199 2.41 -0.62 -12.74
CA PHE A 199 2.90 -1.11 -14.05
C PHE A 199 2.12 -2.30 -14.61
N CYS A 200 1.30 -2.97 -13.80
CA CYS A 200 0.32 -3.97 -14.24
C CYS A 200 -1.10 -3.38 -14.28
N SER A 201 -1.98 -3.95 -15.12
CA SER A 201 -3.42 -3.69 -15.04
C SER A 201 -4.05 -4.46 -13.88
N VAL A 202 -5.22 -4.01 -13.40
CA VAL A 202 -5.93 -4.68 -12.28
C VAL A 202 -6.26 -6.14 -12.61
N ALA A 203 -6.69 -6.40 -13.85
CA ALA A 203 -6.97 -7.76 -14.33
C ALA A 203 -5.71 -8.65 -14.35
N GLN A 204 -4.56 -8.09 -14.73
CA GLN A 204 -3.29 -8.82 -14.70
C GLN A 204 -2.85 -9.14 -13.27
N ILE A 205 -3.00 -8.20 -12.34
CA ILE A 205 -2.69 -8.40 -10.92
C ILE A 205 -3.57 -9.52 -10.34
N ALA A 206 -4.88 -9.47 -10.59
CA ALA A 206 -5.82 -10.52 -10.19
C ALA A 206 -5.40 -11.90 -10.70
N LYS A 207 -5.03 -12.00 -11.98
CA LYS A 207 -4.54 -13.25 -12.60
C LYS A 207 -3.24 -13.75 -11.97
N VAL A 208 -2.27 -12.86 -11.73
CA VAL A 208 -0.95 -13.22 -11.18
C VAL A 208 -1.05 -13.68 -9.73
N LEU A 209 -1.92 -13.05 -8.94
CA LEU A 209 -2.09 -13.35 -7.52
C LEU A 209 -3.12 -14.46 -7.26
N GLY A 210 -3.94 -14.81 -8.25
CA GLY A 210 -5.03 -15.77 -8.09
C GLY A 210 -6.17 -15.26 -7.22
N ILE A 211 -6.39 -13.94 -7.18
CA ILE A 211 -7.44 -13.28 -6.37
C ILE A 211 -8.43 -12.56 -7.28
N SER A 212 -9.59 -12.22 -6.76
CA SER A 212 -10.60 -11.45 -7.48
C SER A 212 -10.17 -10.00 -7.72
N ILE A 213 -10.73 -9.38 -8.76
CA ILE A 213 -10.54 -7.94 -9.05
C ILE A 213 -10.98 -7.08 -7.85
N GLN A 214 -12.04 -7.49 -7.16
CA GLN A 214 -12.54 -6.78 -5.97
C GLN A 214 -11.52 -6.80 -4.83
N GLU A 215 -10.89 -7.95 -4.57
CA GLU A 215 -9.82 -8.05 -3.58
C GLU A 215 -8.62 -7.17 -3.95
N VAL A 216 -8.22 -7.12 -5.23
CA VAL A 216 -7.16 -6.20 -5.68
C VAL A 216 -7.52 -4.75 -5.35
N MET A 217 -8.77 -4.34 -5.59
CA MET A 217 -9.23 -2.97 -5.28
C MET A 217 -9.27 -2.69 -3.78
N GLN A 218 -9.72 -3.64 -2.97
CA GLN A 218 -9.70 -3.52 -1.51
C GLN A 218 -8.27 -3.38 -0.97
N ILE A 219 -7.33 -4.21 -1.44
CA ILE A 219 -5.91 -4.11 -1.08
C ILE A 219 -5.35 -2.74 -1.46
N ALA A 220 -5.69 -2.26 -2.65
CA ALA A 220 -5.26 -0.96 -3.13
C ALA A 220 -5.82 0.20 -2.27
N GLN A 221 -7.09 0.11 -1.86
CA GLN A 221 -7.73 1.06 -0.96
C GLN A 221 -7.08 1.06 0.43
N LEU A 222 -6.89 -0.12 1.02
CA LEU A 222 -6.26 -0.27 2.35
C LEU A 222 -4.84 0.27 2.36
N GLY A 223 -4.08 0.09 1.27
CA GLY A 223 -2.78 0.72 1.10
C GLY A 223 -2.82 2.24 1.16
N ASN A 224 -3.87 2.88 0.64
CA ASN A 224 -4.05 4.32 0.81
C ASN A 224 -4.37 4.66 2.27
N GLU A 225 -5.26 3.92 2.93
CA GLU A 225 -5.67 4.20 4.32
C GLU A 225 -4.50 4.08 5.30
N ILE A 226 -3.65 3.05 5.15
CA ILE A 226 -2.46 2.84 6.00
C ILE A 226 -1.39 3.92 5.78
N THR A 227 -1.37 4.56 4.62
CA THR A 227 -0.37 5.59 4.27
C THR A 227 -0.85 7.03 4.46
N MET A 228 -2.14 7.25 4.74
CA MET A 228 -2.65 8.56 5.11
C MET A 228 -2.08 8.96 6.46
N LEU A 229 -1.11 9.88 6.46
CA LEU A 229 -0.64 10.54 7.67
C LEU A 229 -1.77 11.45 8.21
N PRO A 230 -1.91 11.60 9.55
CA PRO A 230 -2.91 12.49 10.14
C PRO A 230 -2.84 13.95 9.62
N GLU A 231 -1.64 14.40 9.22
CA GLU A 231 -1.44 15.72 8.60
C GLU A 231 -2.20 15.88 7.27
N ASP A 232 -2.32 14.81 6.48
CA ASP A 232 -3.06 14.82 5.23
C ASP A 232 -4.58 14.79 5.45
N GLN A 233 -5.07 14.23 6.57
CA GLN A 233 -6.49 14.26 6.92
C GLN A 233 -6.97 15.69 7.21
N HIS A 234 -6.21 16.46 8.00
CA HIS A 234 -6.53 17.87 8.25
C HIS A 234 -6.45 18.71 6.96
N ALA A 235 -5.47 18.44 6.10
CA ALA A 235 -5.37 19.11 4.80
C ALA A 235 -6.53 18.74 3.85
N LEU A 236 -7.03 17.50 3.91
CA LEU A 236 -8.17 17.04 3.11
C LEU A 236 -9.48 17.64 3.60
N GLN A 237 -9.69 17.69 4.93
CA GLN A 237 -10.82 18.38 5.56
C GLN A 237 -10.83 19.87 5.18
N ALA A 238 -9.69 20.56 5.31
CA ALA A 238 -9.58 21.96 4.90
C ALA A 238 -9.89 22.18 3.41
N LYS A 239 -9.49 21.23 2.54
CA LYS A 239 -9.85 21.28 1.10
C LYS A 239 -11.33 21.04 0.85
N GLN A 240 -11.98 20.16 1.61
CA GLN A 240 -13.42 19.92 1.53
C GLN A 240 -14.20 21.15 2.00
N GLU A 241 -13.84 21.73 3.14
CA GLU A 241 -14.43 22.98 3.65
C GLU A 241 -14.28 24.13 2.65
N LEU A 242 -13.10 24.27 2.02
CA LEU A 242 -12.88 25.29 0.99
C LEU A 242 -13.78 25.08 -0.24
N LYS A 243 -13.97 23.82 -0.68
CA LYS A 243 -14.88 23.49 -1.78
C LYS A 243 -16.33 23.82 -1.43
N GLU A 244 -16.77 23.50 -0.22
CA GLU A 244 -18.12 23.82 0.26
C GLU A 244 -18.34 25.33 0.35
N ARG A 245 -17.35 26.09 0.84
CA ARG A 245 -17.42 27.56 0.87
C ARG A 245 -17.56 28.16 -0.52
N LYS A 246 -16.77 27.69 -1.50
CA LYS A 246 -16.90 28.13 -2.90
C LYS A 246 -18.27 27.81 -3.48
N LEU A 247 -18.79 26.60 -3.23
CA LEU A 247 -20.13 26.21 -3.71
C LEU A 247 -21.24 27.09 -3.10
N GLN A 248 -21.12 27.46 -1.82
CA GLN A 248 -22.06 28.38 -1.18
C GLN A 248 -21.96 29.79 -1.76
N GLU A 249 -20.75 30.25 -2.06
CA GLU A 249 -20.52 31.57 -2.65
C GLU A 249 -21.08 31.66 -4.07
N ASP A 250 -20.86 30.63 -4.90
CA ASP A 250 -21.45 30.51 -6.24
C ASP A 250 -22.99 30.49 -6.18
N LYS A 251 -23.57 29.75 -5.21
CA LYS A 251 -25.02 29.76 -4.98
C LYS A 251 -25.53 31.16 -4.62
N LYS A 252 -24.84 31.87 -3.72
CA LYS A 252 -25.21 33.24 -3.34
C LYS A 252 -25.09 34.21 -4.51
N GLN A 253 -24.08 34.07 -5.35
CA GLN A 253 -23.91 34.89 -6.54
C GLN A 253 -25.04 34.65 -7.55
N ARG A 254 -25.42 33.40 -7.80
CA ARG A 254 -26.56 33.06 -8.66
C ARG A 254 -27.86 33.70 -8.15
N LEU A 255 -28.15 33.59 -6.86
CA LEU A 255 -29.36 34.20 -6.28
C LEU A 255 -29.39 35.73 -6.45
N LYS A 256 -28.24 36.40 -6.31
CA LYS A 256 -28.16 37.86 -6.54
C LYS A 256 -28.39 38.24 -8.00
N ILE A 257 -27.88 37.43 -8.94
CA ILE A 257 -28.10 37.65 -10.37
C ILE A 257 -29.60 37.51 -10.68
N ASP A 258 -30.24 36.43 -10.21
CA ASP A 258 -31.67 36.21 -10.41
C ASP A 258 -32.51 37.37 -9.83
N GLU A 259 -32.20 37.84 -8.62
CA GLU A 259 -32.88 38.98 -7.98
C GLU A 259 -32.73 40.28 -8.79
N GLN A 260 -31.55 40.51 -9.35
CA GLN A 260 -31.27 41.68 -10.19
C GLN A 260 -31.98 41.58 -11.56
N GLU A 261 -32.07 40.39 -12.15
CA GLU A 261 -32.85 40.15 -13.36
C GLU A 261 -34.34 40.39 -13.12
N ASP A 262 -34.89 39.93 -12.01
CA ASP A 262 -36.29 40.17 -11.64
C ASP A 262 -36.60 41.65 -11.42
N TYR A 263 -35.68 42.39 -10.78
CA TYR A 263 -35.80 43.84 -10.62
C TYR A 263 -35.81 44.57 -11.98
N THR A 264 -34.91 44.23 -12.89
CA THR A 264 -34.85 44.87 -14.22
C THR A 264 -36.07 44.51 -15.09
N ARG A 265 -36.57 43.27 -14.99
CA ARG A 265 -37.80 42.82 -15.66
C ARG A 265 -39.06 43.53 -15.14
N SER A 266 -39.11 43.86 -13.85
CA SER A 266 -40.24 44.59 -13.26
C SER A 266 -40.14 46.11 -13.51
N ALA A 267 -38.94 46.69 -13.53
CA ALA A 267 -38.72 48.10 -13.90
C ALA A 267 -39.09 48.40 -15.36
N SER A 268 -38.85 47.47 -16.28
CA SER A 268 -39.24 47.59 -17.71
C SER A 268 -40.75 47.47 -17.95
N LYS A 269 -41.52 46.98 -16.96
CA LYS A 269 -43.00 46.97 -16.97
C LYS A 269 -43.64 48.21 -16.34
N ALA A 270 -42.84 49.18 -15.89
CA ALA A 270 -43.40 50.41 -15.32
C ALA A 270 -44.24 51.16 -16.37
N PRO A 271 -45.48 51.56 -16.04
CA PRO A 271 -46.35 52.23 -17.00
C PRO A 271 -45.74 53.58 -17.43
N LEU A 272 -45.64 53.79 -18.74
CA LEU A 272 -45.20 55.06 -19.33
C LEU A 272 -46.05 56.18 -18.75
N LYS A 273 -45.39 57.24 -18.23
CA LYS A 273 -46.07 58.38 -17.62
C LYS A 273 -47.13 58.93 -18.60
N PRO A 274 -48.40 59.02 -18.18
CA PRO A 274 -49.43 59.60 -19.04
C PRO A 274 -49.23 61.12 -19.06
N GLY A 275 -48.80 61.66 -20.19
CA GLY A 275 -48.95 63.08 -20.46
C GLY A 275 -47.80 63.73 -21.22
N TYR A 276 -47.94 63.78 -22.54
CA TYR A 276 -47.66 65.00 -23.28
C TYR A 276 -48.81 65.21 -24.28
N LYS A 277 -49.88 65.85 -23.82
CA LYS A 277 -50.94 66.34 -24.71
C LYS A 277 -50.36 67.55 -25.45
N SER A 278 -50.00 67.36 -26.72
CA SER A 278 -49.65 68.44 -27.63
C SER A 278 -50.84 69.39 -27.76
N LYS A 279 -50.72 70.61 -27.26
CA LYS A 279 -51.67 71.69 -27.51
C LYS A 279 -51.56 72.08 -28.99
N LYS A 280 -52.67 72.02 -29.72
CA LYS A 280 -52.93 72.71 -30.98
C LYS A 280 -54.02 73.73 -30.72
#